data_AF-A0A6A7FS25-F1
#
_entry.id   AF-A0A6A7FS25-F1
#
_cell.length_a   1.000
_cell.length_b   1.000
_cell.length_c   1.000
_cell.angle_alpha   90.00
_cell.angle_beta   90.00
_cell.angle_gamma   90.00
#
_symmetry.space_group_name_H-M   'P 1'
#
loop_
_entity.id
_entity.type
_entity.pdbx_description
1 polymer ?
#
loop_
_entity_poly.entity_id
_entity_poly.type
_entity_poly.pdbx_seq_one_letter_code
_entity_poly.pdbx_strand_id
1 'polypeptide(L)'
;EGNSSDCNQMQYSCNNGGCITAGYECDSDNDCGDWSDERHCLCSSSQFKCENSGRCIPATFKCDRDNDCGDNSDEQNCSSSSSCTESQYSCDNGRCIAGSYECDGDNDCGDWSDEKHCQCSSSQFKCENSGRCIPAFYKCDGDNDCGDNSDEPNCNSCSDSQYSCDNGRCITGSYECDGDNDCGDWSDERRCQCRLSQFKCENSGRCIPARYKCDGDNDCGDNSDEQNCSSCTESQFICDNGRCITGSNECNSNNDCGDWSDEKHCQCSSSQYKCENTGRCIPESYVCDGAYNDCGDSSDERNCSSSSSTK
;
A
#
# COMPACT_ATOMS: atom_id res chain seq x y z
N GLU A 1 -45.28 -7.90 36.20
CA GLU A 1 -44.11 -8.68 36.65
C GLU A 1 -43.03 -8.47 35.60
N GLY A 2 -41.92 -7.85 36.01
CA GLY A 2 -40.89 -7.33 35.10
C GLY A 2 -40.08 -8.44 34.47
N ASN A 3 -39.89 -8.35 33.15
CA ASN A 3 -38.97 -9.19 32.42
C ASN A 3 -37.55 -8.73 32.74
N SER A 4 -36.85 -9.48 33.59
CA SER A 4 -35.40 -9.43 33.74
C SER A 4 -34.79 -9.94 32.44
N SER A 5 -34.29 -9.03 31.60
CA SER A 5 -33.37 -9.37 30.52
C SER A 5 -32.04 -9.74 31.16
N ASP A 6 -31.90 -11.00 31.57
CA ASP A 6 -30.66 -11.53 32.14
C ASP A 6 -29.60 -11.60 31.02
N CYS A 7 -28.81 -10.54 30.87
CA CYS A 7 -27.57 -10.59 30.10
C CYS A 7 -26.67 -11.71 30.64
N ASN A 8 -25.88 -12.36 29.78
CA ASN A 8 -24.99 -13.43 30.22
C ASN A 8 -23.96 -12.89 31.24
N GLN A 9 -23.38 -13.76 32.08
CA GLN A 9 -22.39 -13.39 33.11
C GLN A 9 -21.12 -12.67 32.59
N MET A 10 -20.92 -12.59 31.27
CA MET A 10 -19.80 -11.87 30.62
C MET A 10 -20.26 -10.61 29.87
N GLN A 11 -21.50 -10.18 30.08
CA GLN A 11 -22.12 -9.04 29.41
C GLN A 11 -22.63 -8.03 30.43
N TYR A 12 -22.45 -6.75 30.14
CA TYR A 12 -23.01 -5.65 30.89
C TYR A 12 -24.43 -5.34 30.39
N SER A 13 -25.35 -5.08 31.31
CA SER A 13 -26.75 -4.76 31.01
C SER A 13 -26.97 -3.24 30.95
N CYS A 14 -27.30 -2.73 29.76
CA CYS A 14 -27.66 -1.34 29.52
C CYS A 14 -29.04 -0.99 30.11
N ASN A 15 -29.29 0.28 30.44
CA ASN A 15 -30.60 0.68 31.00
C ASN A 15 -31.74 0.62 29.96
N ASN A 16 -31.43 0.70 28.67
CA ASN A 16 -32.38 0.45 27.58
C ASN A 16 -32.73 -1.04 27.37
N GLY A 17 -32.15 -1.95 28.16
CA GLY A 17 -32.36 -3.40 28.05
C GLY A 17 -31.46 -4.09 27.02
N GLY A 18 -30.46 -3.39 26.47
CA GLY A 18 -29.39 -3.97 25.66
C GLY A 18 -28.32 -4.68 26.49
N CYS A 19 -27.52 -5.52 25.85
CA CYS A 19 -26.38 -6.20 26.48
C CYS A 19 -25.12 -5.96 25.65
N ILE A 20 -24.06 -5.42 26.27
CA ILE A 20 -22.73 -5.22 25.66
C ILE A 20 -21.72 -6.16 26.31
N THR A 21 -20.53 -6.33 25.73
CA THR A 21 -19.47 -7.12 26.39
C THR A 21 -18.97 -6.38 27.62
N ALA A 22 -18.70 -7.07 28.74
CA ALA A 22 -18.26 -6.43 29.97
C ALA A 22 -16.94 -5.62 29.87
N GLY A 23 -16.18 -5.76 28.78
CA GLY A 23 -15.00 -4.93 28.50
C GLY A 23 -15.32 -3.56 27.88
N TYR A 24 -16.55 -3.35 27.42
CA TYR A 24 -17.09 -2.08 26.93
C TYR A 24 -17.83 -1.31 28.05
N GLU A 25 -17.63 -1.71 29.31
CA GLU A 25 -18.08 -0.92 30.46
C GLU A 25 -16.93 0.01 30.84
N CYS A 26 -17.16 1.33 30.84
CA CYS A 26 -16.18 2.34 31.22
C CYS A 26 -14.98 2.46 30.27
N ASP A 27 -15.18 2.29 28.96
CA ASP A 27 -14.14 2.41 27.94
C ASP A 27 -14.19 3.73 27.15
N SER A 28 -15.07 4.65 27.57
CA SER A 28 -15.28 5.98 26.98
C SER A 28 -15.98 6.01 25.63
N ASP A 29 -16.46 4.85 25.15
CA ASP A 29 -17.31 4.74 23.97
C ASP A 29 -18.78 4.50 24.40
N ASN A 30 -19.72 4.88 23.53
CA ASN A 30 -21.16 4.72 23.80
C ASN A 30 -21.67 3.42 23.16
N ASP A 31 -21.32 2.29 23.73
CA ASP A 31 -21.70 0.96 23.25
C ASP A 31 -23.16 0.61 23.58
N CYS A 32 -23.68 1.12 24.69
CA CYS A 32 -25.09 0.96 25.06
C CYS A 32 -26.04 1.82 24.20
N GLY A 33 -25.53 2.84 23.50
CA GLY A 33 -26.33 3.80 22.73
C GLY A 33 -27.14 4.80 23.58
N ASP A 34 -27.29 4.55 24.89
CA ASP A 34 -27.94 5.41 25.88
C ASP A 34 -26.99 5.87 27.00
N TRP A 35 -25.68 5.69 26.82
CA TRP A 35 -24.60 6.03 27.77
C TRP A 35 -24.71 5.32 29.14
N SER A 36 -25.47 4.22 29.24
CA SER A 36 -25.63 3.50 30.52
C SER A 36 -24.35 2.85 31.03
N ASP A 37 -23.56 2.33 30.10
CA ASP A 37 -22.22 1.76 30.27
C ASP A 37 -21.22 2.74 30.89
N GLU A 38 -21.31 4.03 30.57
CA GLU A 38 -20.34 5.03 31.01
C GLU A 38 -20.77 5.83 32.25
N ARG A 39 -22.01 5.65 32.74
CA ARG A 39 -22.58 6.50 33.81
C ARG A 39 -22.02 6.23 35.20
N HIS A 40 -21.58 5.01 35.48
CA HIS A 40 -21.23 4.53 36.82
C HIS A 40 -19.75 4.18 37.00
N CYS A 41 -18.88 4.85 36.23
CA CYS A 41 -17.44 4.65 36.30
C CYS A 41 -16.79 5.39 37.48
N LEU A 42 -15.80 4.74 38.10
CA LEU A 42 -14.91 5.37 39.07
C LEU A 42 -13.76 6.04 38.31
N CYS A 43 -13.80 7.36 38.19
CA CYS A 43 -12.72 8.10 37.54
C CYS A 43 -11.40 7.92 38.32
N SER A 44 -10.30 7.75 37.58
CA SER A 44 -8.96 7.77 38.15
C SER A 44 -8.67 9.12 38.81
N SER A 45 -7.69 9.18 39.72
CA SER A 45 -7.25 10.46 40.33
C SER A 45 -6.72 11.48 39.32
N SER A 46 -6.44 11.06 38.09
CA SER A 46 -5.99 11.90 36.97
C SER A 46 -7.12 12.33 36.02
N GLN A 47 -8.39 12.08 36.37
CA GLN A 47 -9.56 12.38 35.55
C GLN A 47 -10.58 13.24 36.31
N PHE A 48 -11.31 14.09 35.59
CA PHE A 48 -12.44 14.87 36.08
C PHE A 48 -13.76 14.17 35.72
N LYS A 49 -14.70 14.15 36.66
CA LYS A 49 -16.02 13.56 36.47
C LYS A 49 -17.02 14.64 36.08
N CYS A 50 -17.62 14.51 34.90
CA CYS A 50 -18.70 15.38 34.43
C CYS A 50 -19.95 15.23 35.31
N GLU A 51 -20.62 16.35 35.60
CA GLU A 51 -21.70 16.40 36.60
C GLU A 51 -22.97 15.66 36.12
N ASN A 52 -23.45 15.90 34.88
CA ASN A 52 -24.68 15.27 34.41
C ASN A 52 -24.47 13.90 33.73
N SER A 53 -23.39 13.74 32.97
CA SER A 53 -23.14 12.51 32.21
C SER A 53 -22.44 11.44 33.03
N GLY A 54 -21.70 11.82 34.08
CA GLY A 54 -20.84 10.92 34.85
C GLY A 54 -19.57 10.49 34.10
N ARG A 55 -19.38 10.97 32.86
CA ARG A 55 -18.22 10.72 32.00
C ARG A 55 -16.92 11.20 32.68
N CYS A 56 -15.86 10.40 32.56
CA CYS A 56 -14.54 10.78 33.05
C CYS A 56 -13.74 11.39 31.90
N ILE A 57 -13.44 12.68 31.97
CA ILE A 57 -12.52 13.35 31.06
C ILE A 57 -11.13 13.46 31.71
N PRO A 58 -10.03 13.57 30.95
CA PRO A 58 -8.73 13.90 31.50
C PRO A 58 -8.80 15.14 32.41
N ALA A 59 -8.11 15.16 33.56
CA ALA A 59 -8.13 16.32 34.45
C ALA A 59 -7.55 17.59 33.81
N THR A 60 -6.83 17.45 32.68
CA THR A 60 -6.34 18.55 31.82
C THR A 60 -7.47 19.28 31.10
N PHE A 61 -8.62 18.62 30.87
CA PHE A 61 -9.79 19.18 30.18
C PHE A 61 -10.76 19.88 31.14
N LYS A 62 -10.32 20.11 32.38
CA LYS A 62 -11.08 20.89 33.34
C LYS A 62 -10.60 22.33 33.28
N CYS A 63 -11.50 23.27 33.00
CA CYS A 63 -11.19 24.70 32.91
C CYS A 63 -10.25 25.06 31.75
N ASP A 64 -10.34 24.34 30.64
CA ASP A 64 -9.56 24.60 29.41
C ASP A 64 -10.33 25.42 28.37
N ARG A 65 -11.56 25.82 28.69
CA ARG A 65 -12.51 26.58 27.87
C ARG A 65 -13.10 25.82 26.70
N ASP A 66 -12.99 24.49 26.69
CA ASP A 66 -13.79 23.63 25.83
C ASP A 66 -14.90 22.93 26.61
N ASN A 67 -15.96 22.52 25.92
CA ASN A 67 -17.08 21.80 26.54
C ASN A 67 -16.92 20.29 26.29
N ASP A 68 -15.94 19.68 26.94
CA ASP A 68 -15.65 18.25 26.85
C ASP A 68 -16.71 17.38 27.53
N CYS A 69 -17.33 17.90 28.57
CA CYS A 69 -18.43 17.23 29.25
C CYS A 69 -19.77 17.28 28.49
N GLY A 70 -19.89 18.13 27.46
CA GLY A 70 -21.13 18.39 26.72
C GLY A 70 -22.16 19.23 27.49
N ASP A 71 -22.07 19.29 28.82
CA ASP A 71 -22.91 20.07 29.74
C ASP A 71 -22.19 21.28 30.38
N ASN A 72 -20.95 21.54 29.98
CA ASN A 72 -20.09 22.63 30.45
C ASN A 72 -19.84 22.58 31.97
N SER A 73 -19.81 21.38 32.56
CA SER A 73 -19.54 21.17 34.00
C SER A 73 -18.05 21.20 34.35
N ASP A 74 -17.21 20.78 33.41
CA ASP A 74 -15.76 20.97 33.35
C ASP A 74 -15.33 22.44 33.42
N GLU A 75 -16.10 23.34 32.82
CA GLU A 75 -15.83 24.77 32.75
C GLU A 75 -16.46 25.60 33.87
N GLN A 76 -17.07 24.94 34.87
CA GLN A 76 -17.68 25.61 36.01
C GLN A 76 -16.74 25.70 37.22
N ASN A 77 -16.80 26.82 37.93
CA ASN A 77 -15.98 27.12 39.12
C ASN A 77 -14.46 27.13 38.85
N CYS A 78 -14.06 27.57 37.66
CA CYS A 78 -12.68 27.81 37.32
C CYS A 78 -12.18 29.08 38.03
N SER A 79 -11.14 28.96 38.86
CA SER A 79 -10.47 30.13 39.41
C SER A 79 -9.92 30.95 38.24
N SER A 80 -10.15 32.27 38.22
CA SER A 80 -9.77 33.20 37.15
C SER A 80 -8.26 33.35 36.89
N SER A 81 -7.45 32.43 37.42
CA SER A 81 -6.00 32.36 37.33
C SER A 81 -5.50 30.97 36.93
N SER A 82 -6.36 30.11 36.37
CA SER A 82 -5.91 28.86 35.73
C SER A 82 -5.17 29.20 34.45
N SER A 83 -3.91 29.62 34.60
CA SER A 83 -2.91 29.50 33.54
C SER A 83 -2.86 28.04 33.12
N CYS A 84 -2.72 27.78 31.81
CA CYS A 84 -2.52 26.42 31.29
C CYS A 84 -1.45 25.69 32.10
N THR A 85 -1.64 24.39 32.31
CA THR A 85 -0.66 23.57 33.04
C THR A 85 0.68 23.56 32.28
N GLU A 86 1.79 23.20 32.95
CA GLU A 86 3.13 23.20 32.34
C GLU A 86 3.24 22.32 31.07
N SER A 87 2.31 21.37 30.90
CA SER A 87 2.22 20.47 29.75
C SER A 87 1.20 20.91 28.67
N GLN A 88 0.61 22.10 28.80
CA GLN A 88 -0.40 22.62 27.88
C GLN A 88 0.09 23.90 27.18
N TYR A 89 -0.29 24.04 25.91
CA TYR A 89 -0.07 25.26 25.14
C TYR A 89 -1.22 26.25 25.38
N SER A 90 -0.87 27.53 25.53
CA SER A 90 -1.85 28.61 25.74
C SER A 90 -2.13 29.32 24.42
N CYS A 91 -3.31 29.11 23.88
CA CYS A 91 -3.81 29.78 22.69
C CYS A 91 -4.00 31.30 22.93
N ASP A 92 -4.01 32.09 21.86
CA ASP A 92 -4.25 33.55 21.92
C ASP A 92 -5.68 33.88 22.40
N ASN A 93 -6.66 33.05 22.06
CA ASN A 93 -8.03 33.12 22.59
C ASN A 93 -8.16 32.67 24.06
N GLY A 94 -7.07 32.19 24.67
CA GLY A 94 -6.99 31.73 26.06
C GLY A 94 -7.50 30.31 26.31
N ARG A 95 -7.73 29.50 25.26
CA ARG A 95 -7.92 28.03 25.34
C ARG A 95 -6.59 27.36 25.69
N CYS A 96 -6.64 26.25 26.40
CA CYS A 96 -5.47 25.44 26.72
C CYS A 96 -5.53 24.11 25.96
N ILE A 97 -4.61 23.89 25.03
CA ILE A 97 -4.52 22.61 24.30
C ILE A 97 -3.36 21.77 24.84
N ALA A 98 -3.31 20.48 24.54
CA ALA A 98 -2.14 19.67 24.89
C ALA A 98 -0.89 20.23 24.20
N GLY A 99 0.25 20.28 24.88
CA GLY A 99 1.49 20.79 24.27
C GLY A 99 1.97 19.99 23.05
N SER A 100 1.44 18.79 22.81
CA SER A 100 1.68 18.01 21.58
C SER A 100 0.94 18.55 20.36
N TYR A 101 -0.08 19.38 20.56
CA TYR A 101 -0.87 20.05 19.51
C TYR A 101 -0.31 21.43 19.17
N GLU A 102 0.84 21.80 19.75
CA GLU A 102 1.58 22.95 19.27
C GLU A 102 2.34 22.54 18.00
N CYS A 103 2.03 23.17 16.86
CA CYS A 103 2.74 22.98 15.60
C CYS A 103 2.60 21.58 14.97
N ASP A 104 1.47 20.91 15.17
CA ASP A 104 1.18 19.62 14.53
C ASP A 104 0.50 19.76 13.15
N GLY A 105 0.11 20.99 12.80
CA GLY A 105 -0.46 21.35 11.51
C GLY A 105 -1.99 21.41 11.49
N ASP A 106 -2.64 21.16 12.63
CA ASP A 106 -4.08 21.29 12.81
C ASP A 106 -4.43 22.56 13.61
N ASN A 107 -5.71 22.98 13.56
CA ASN A 107 -6.18 24.18 14.27
C ASN A 107 -6.92 23.77 15.55
N ASP A 108 -6.17 23.30 16.54
CA ASP A 108 -6.67 22.85 17.84
C ASP A 108 -7.08 24.02 18.74
N CYS A 109 -6.43 25.18 18.58
CA CYS A 109 -6.84 26.40 19.25
C CYS A 109 -8.17 26.97 18.73
N GLY A 110 -8.57 26.64 17.49
CA GLY A 110 -9.73 27.21 16.80
C GLY A 110 -9.49 28.61 16.22
N ASP A 111 -8.40 29.29 16.59
CA ASP A 111 -7.97 30.61 16.11
C ASP A 111 -6.59 30.60 15.40
N TRP A 112 -6.04 29.41 15.11
CA TRP A 112 -4.72 29.14 14.52
C TRP A 112 -3.53 29.65 15.35
N SER A 113 -3.70 29.96 16.64
CA SER A 113 -2.61 30.50 17.46
C SER A 113 -1.53 29.48 17.84
N ASP A 114 -1.87 28.20 17.85
CA ASP A 114 -0.99 27.03 17.91
C ASP A 114 -0.02 26.93 16.72
N GLU A 115 -0.47 27.28 15.52
CA GLU A 115 0.32 27.10 14.29
C GLU A 115 1.11 28.36 13.86
N LYS A 116 0.82 29.54 14.42
CA LYS A 116 1.43 30.81 13.98
C LYS A 116 2.92 30.95 14.32
N HIS A 117 3.38 30.32 15.41
CA HIS A 117 4.72 30.56 15.98
C HIS A 117 5.67 29.37 15.89
N CYS A 118 5.44 28.48 14.92
CA CYS A 118 6.27 27.31 14.70
C CYS A 118 7.66 27.65 14.15
N GLN A 119 8.69 27.17 14.85
CA GLN A 119 10.06 27.13 14.38
C GLN A 119 10.35 25.77 13.77
N CYS A 120 10.38 25.70 12.44
CA CYS A 120 10.72 24.46 11.75
C CYS A 120 12.19 24.09 12.01
N SER A 121 12.43 22.81 12.21
CA SER A 121 13.79 22.26 12.25
C SER A 121 14.48 22.42 10.89
N SER A 122 15.82 22.30 10.85
CA SER A 122 16.59 22.37 9.59
C SER A 122 16.23 21.27 8.58
N SER A 123 15.54 20.21 9.02
CA SER A 123 15.06 19.10 8.19
C SER A 123 13.59 19.25 7.77
N GLN A 124 12.98 20.42 8.00
CA GLN A 124 11.58 20.70 7.67
C GLN A 124 11.48 21.94 6.78
N PHE A 125 10.47 21.95 5.93
CA PHE A 125 10.05 23.07 5.12
C PHE A 125 8.86 23.78 5.78
N LYS A 126 8.89 25.11 5.79
CA LYS A 126 7.81 25.94 6.35
C LYS A 126 6.86 26.36 5.23
N CYS A 127 5.61 25.93 5.33
CA CYS A 127 4.54 26.37 4.43
C CYS A 127 4.29 27.87 4.56
N GLU A 128 4.02 28.54 3.43
CA GLU A 128 4.00 30.00 3.37
C GLU A 128 2.79 30.62 4.10
N ASN A 129 1.58 30.10 3.88
CA ASN A 129 0.37 30.68 4.49
C ASN A 129 0.04 30.09 5.86
N SER A 130 0.16 28.77 6.04
CA SER A 130 -0.21 28.10 7.29
C SER A 130 0.89 28.21 8.35
N GLY A 131 2.15 28.37 7.95
CA GLY A 131 3.29 28.30 8.86
C GLY A 131 3.63 26.88 9.33
N ARG A 132 2.86 25.88 8.89
CA ARG A 132 3.05 24.44 9.15
C ARG A 132 4.42 23.98 8.68
N CYS A 133 5.03 23.08 9.44
CA CYS A 133 6.32 22.49 9.11
C CYS A 133 6.12 21.08 8.53
N ILE A 134 6.34 20.91 7.23
CA ILE A 134 6.38 19.58 6.60
C ILE A 134 7.82 19.08 6.55
N PRO A 135 8.07 17.76 6.58
CA PRO A 135 9.41 17.24 6.30
C PRO A 135 9.98 17.77 4.98
N ALA A 136 11.27 18.13 4.95
CA ALA A 136 11.88 18.77 3.78
C ALA A 136 11.86 17.90 2.50
N PHE A 137 11.65 16.60 2.63
CA PHE A 137 11.54 15.69 1.49
C PHE A 137 10.21 15.80 0.74
N TYR A 138 9.16 16.33 1.38
CA TYR A 138 7.86 16.64 0.76
C TYR A 138 7.90 17.93 -0.07
N LYS A 139 8.96 18.72 0.07
CA LYS A 139 9.12 19.89 -0.78
C LYS A 139 9.44 19.43 -2.21
N CYS A 140 8.66 19.88 -3.19
CA CYS A 140 8.87 19.58 -4.61
C CYS A 140 8.65 18.10 -4.95
N ASP A 141 7.85 17.41 -4.17
CA ASP A 141 7.59 15.99 -4.38
C ASP A 141 6.35 15.76 -5.26
N GLY A 142 5.75 16.81 -5.82
CA GLY A 142 4.61 16.73 -6.71
C GLY A 142 3.25 16.71 -6.02
N ASP A 143 3.21 16.62 -4.70
CA ASP A 143 1.98 16.63 -3.90
C ASP A 143 1.81 17.97 -3.16
N ASN A 144 0.57 18.30 -2.79
CA ASN A 144 0.26 19.53 -2.06
C ASN A 144 0.17 19.21 -0.56
N ASP A 145 1.32 19.02 0.08
CA ASP A 145 1.44 18.74 1.51
C ASP A 145 1.19 19.96 2.38
N CYS A 146 1.49 21.16 1.86
CA CYS A 146 1.19 22.40 2.56
C CYS A 146 -0.30 22.80 2.54
N GLY A 147 -1.11 22.19 1.68
CA GLY A 147 -2.52 22.52 1.45
C GLY A 147 -2.73 23.80 0.61
N ASP A 148 -1.75 24.71 0.59
CA ASP A 148 -1.72 25.94 -0.21
C ASP A 148 -0.77 25.89 -1.42
N ASN A 149 -0.15 24.72 -1.67
CA ASN A 149 0.79 24.47 -2.76
C ASN A 149 2.04 25.37 -2.70
N SER A 150 2.48 25.74 -1.49
CA SER A 150 3.69 26.55 -1.25
C SER A 150 5.00 25.73 -1.20
N ASP A 151 4.88 24.41 -1.12
CA ASP A 151 5.92 23.38 -1.22
C ASP A 151 6.39 23.11 -2.65
N GLU A 152 5.49 23.20 -3.63
CA GLU A 152 5.73 22.86 -5.04
C GLU A 152 6.33 23.94 -5.98
N PRO A 153 6.33 25.26 -5.68
CA PRO A 153 6.87 26.26 -6.60
C PRO A 153 8.39 26.47 -6.44
N ASN A 154 9.07 26.77 -7.56
CA ASN A 154 10.50 27.10 -7.63
C ASN A 154 11.48 25.96 -7.26
N CYS A 155 11.17 24.74 -7.71
CA CYS A 155 11.98 23.53 -7.52
C CYS A 155 13.19 23.45 -8.46
N ASN A 156 14.02 24.52 -8.49
CA ASN A 156 15.19 24.58 -9.38
C ASN A 156 16.42 23.83 -8.82
N SER A 157 16.37 23.39 -7.57
CA SER A 157 17.47 22.67 -6.92
C SER A 157 16.92 21.82 -5.77
N CYS A 158 16.95 20.50 -5.95
CA CYS A 158 16.65 19.53 -4.89
C CYS A 158 17.72 19.56 -3.80
N SER A 159 17.40 19.03 -2.62
CA SER A 159 18.39 18.89 -1.54
C SER A 159 19.52 17.93 -1.92
N ASP A 160 20.67 18.01 -1.24
CA ASP A 160 21.85 17.16 -1.52
C ASP A 160 21.59 15.64 -1.45
N SER A 161 20.50 15.22 -0.79
CA SER A 161 20.07 13.83 -0.63
C SER A 161 18.95 13.40 -1.60
N GLN A 162 18.52 14.29 -2.48
CA GLN A 162 17.43 14.07 -3.44
C GLN A 162 17.96 14.06 -4.88
N TYR A 163 17.29 13.30 -5.75
CA TYR A 163 17.49 13.30 -7.18
C TYR A 163 16.57 14.33 -7.85
N SER A 164 17.10 15.07 -8.82
CA SER A 164 16.35 16.08 -9.58
C SER A 164 15.86 15.48 -10.90
N CYS A 165 14.55 15.32 -11.01
CA CYS A 165 13.87 14.88 -12.22
C CYS A 165 13.92 15.95 -13.32
N ASP A 166 13.80 15.54 -14.59
CA ASP A 166 13.77 16.47 -15.74
C ASP A 166 12.49 17.34 -15.75
N ASN A 167 11.41 16.88 -15.12
CA ASN A 167 10.17 17.65 -14.92
C ASN A 167 10.21 18.63 -13.71
N GLY A 168 11.32 18.69 -12.97
CA GLY A 168 11.49 19.56 -11.80
C GLY A 168 11.02 18.97 -10.47
N ARG A 169 10.54 17.72 -10.45
CA ARG A 169 10.24 16.97 -9.21
C ARG A 169 11.54 16.55 -8.52
N CYS A 170 11.50 16.44 -7.20
CA CYS A 170 12.57 15.92 -6.38
C CYS A 170 12.15 14.60 -5.76
N ILE A 171 12.89 13.53 -6.04
CA ILE A 171 12.66 12.22 -5.42
C ILE A 171 13.81 11.89 -4.47
N THR A 172 13.60 10.93 -3.57
CA THR A 172 14.68 10.45 -2.70
C THR A 172 15.80 9.87 -3.55
N GLY A 173 17.07 10.16 -3.24
CA GLY A 173 18.20 9.64 -4.04
C GLY A 173 18.29 8.10 -4.11
N SER A 174 17.60 7.37 -3.23
CA SER A 174 17.48 5.90 -3.31
C SER A 174 16.57 5.41 -4.44
N TYR A 175 15.72 6.29 -4.97
CA TYR A 175 14.80 6.02 -6.08
C TYR A 175 15.42 6.37 -7.44
N GLU A 176 16.69 6.79 -7.46
CA GLU A 176 17.44 6.86 -8.70
C GLU A 176 17.84 5.44 -9.14
N CYS A 177 17.35 5.00 -10.30
CA CYS A 177 17.71 3.72 -10.92
C CYS A 177 17.28 2.48 -10.11
N ASP A 178 16.14 2.55 -9.41
CA ASP A 178 15.59 1.42 -8.66
C ASP A 178 14.61 0.57 -9.49
N GLY A 179 14.24 1.06 -10.68
CA GLY A 179 13.42 0.37 -11.66
C GLY A 179 11.97 0.85 -11.72
N ASP A 180 11.57 1.76 -10.85
CA ASP A 180 10.24 2.37 -10.79
C ASP A 180 10.25 3.80 -11.35
N ASN A 181 9.07 4.32 -11.71
CA ASN A 181 8.93 5.67 -12.26
C ASN A 181 8.49 6.64 -11.16
N ASP A 182 9.41 7.01 -10.29
CA ASP A 182 9.18 7.92 -9.16
C ASP A 182 9.10 9.37 -9.61
N CYS A 183 9.87 9.75 -10.63
CA CYS A 183 9.76 11.07 -11.23
C CYS A 183 8.41 11.31 -11.93
N GLY A 184 7.69 10.26 -12.31
CA GLY A 184 6.47 10.33 -13.12
C GLY A 184 6.73 10.56 -14.62
N ASP A 185 7.92 11.03 -14.98
CA ASP A 185 8.38 11.21 -16.36
C ASP A 185 9.47 10.21 -16.79
N TRP A 186 9.89 9.26 -15.96
CA TRP A 186 11.00 8.31 -16.20
C TRP A 186 12.39 8.95 -16.27
N SER A 187 12.60 10.17 -15.77
CA SER A 187 13.93 10.80 -15.83
C SER A 187 14.95 10.17 -14.87
N ASP A 188 14.49 9.68 -13.72
CA ASP A 188 15.19 8.82 -12.75
C ASP A 188 15.76 7.54 -13.38
N GLU A 189 15.03 6.90 -14.28
CA GLU A 189 15.42 5.61 -14.87
C GLU A 189 16.18 5.72 -16.21
N ARG A 190 16.16 6.89 -16.84
CA ARG A 190 16.66 7.06 -18.22
C ARG A 190 18.18 7.09 -18.36
N ARG A 191 18.90 7.49 -17.30
CA ARG A 191 20.37 7.70 -17.34
C ARG A 191 21.16 6.71 -16.50
N CYS A 192 20.56 5.56 -16.22
CA CYS A 192 21.17 4.51 -15.41
C CYS A 192 22.27 3.73 -16.15
N GLN A 193 23.31 3.37 -15.42
CA GLN A 193 24.29 2.37 -15.86
C GLN A 193 23.81 0.99 -15.43
N CYS A 194 23.35 0.20 -16.41
CA CYS A 194 22.90 -1.16 -16.13
C CYS A 194 24.05 -2.03 -15.63
N ARG A 195 23.76 -2.89 -14.65
CA ARG A 195 24.70 -3.91 -14.18
C ARG A 195 24.95 -4.94 -15.30
N LEU A 196 26.07 -5.67 -15.24
CA LEU A 196 26.40 -6.70 -16.24
C LEU A 196 25.32 -7.78 -16.42
N SER A 197 24.43 -7.96 -15.43
CA SER A 197 23.30 -8.91 -15.46
C SER A 197 21.97 -8.28 -15.91
N GLN A 198 21.98 -7.07 -16.47
CA GLN A 198 20.81 -6.33 -16.91
C GLN A 198 20.95 -5.92 -18.38
N PHE A 199 19.83 -5.91 -19.10
CA PHE A 199 19.71 -5.40 -20.46
C PHE A 199 19.24 -3.95 -20.41
N LYS A 200 19.84 -3.10 -21.27
CA LYS A 200 19.48 -1.69 -21.39
C LYS A 200 18.50 -1.51 -22.55
N CYS A 201 17.29 -1.06 -22.24
CA CYS A 201 16.29 -0.71 -23.24
C CYS A 201 16.80 0.45 -24.12
N GLU A 202 16.54 0.39 -25.43
CA GLU A 202 17.18 1.28 -26.39
C GLU A 202 16.66 2.72 -26.31
N ASN A 203 15.34 2.94 -26.24
CA ASN A 203 14.78 4.29 -26.17
C ASN A 203 14.59 4.81 -24.75
N SER A 204 14.17 3.94 -23.83
CA SER A 204 13.89 4.34 -22.44
C SER A 204 15.14 4.36 -21.57
N GLY A 205 16.25 3.73 -21.97
CA GLY A 205 17.47 3.64 -21.16
C GLY A 205 17.33 2.82 -19.87
N ARG A 206 16.12 2.32 -19.59
CA ARG A 206 15.75 1.48 -18.44
C ARG A 206 16.53 0.17 -18.45
N CYS A 207 16.87 -0.30 -17.26
CA CYS A 207 17.59 -1.55 -17.06
C CYS A 207 16.64 -2.66 -16.64
N ILE A 208 16.38 -3.62 -17.54
CA ILE A 208 15.61 -4.83 -17.19
C ILE A 208 16.57 -5.97 -16.86
N PRO A 209 16.20 -6.93 -15.99
CA PRO A 209 16.95 -8.17 -15.83
C PRO A 209 17.26 -8.85 -17.18
N ALA A 210 18.48 -9.33 -17.39
CA ALA A 210 18.87 -9.94 -18.67
C ALA A 210 18.05 -11.19 -19.06
N ARG A 211 17.32 -11.79 -18.10
CA ARG A 211 16.38 -12.91 -18.34
C ARG A 211 15.13 -12.50 -19.11
N TYR A 212 14.76 -11.22 -19.07
CA TYR A 212 13.62 -10.62 -19.77
C TYR A 212 13.98 -10.13 -21.17
N LYS A 213 15.22 -10.42 -21.61
CA LYS A 213 15.59 -10.15 -22.98
C LYS A 213 15.18 -11.37 -23.81
N CYS A 214 14.38 -11.16 -24.85
CA CYS A 214 13.92 -12.19 -25.78
C CYS A 214 13.02 -13.23 -25.11
N ASP A 215 12.30 -12.87 -24.06
CA ASP A 215 11.44 -13.80 -23.34
C ASP A 215 10.00 -13.80 -23.87
N GLY A 216 9.73 -13.08 -24.95
CA GLY A 216 8.44 -12.98 -25.62
C GLY A 216 7.52 -11.88 -25.10
N ASP A 217 7.91 -11.17 -24.03
CA ASP A 217 7.13 -10.08 -23.44
C ASP A 217 7.82 -8.73 -23.70
N ASN A 218 7.03 -7.66 -23.82
CA ASN A 218 7.56 -6.30 -24.01
C ASN A 218 7.78 -5.63 -22.64
N ASP A 219 8.88 -5.96 -21.98
CA ASP A 219 9.30 -5.41 -20.70
C ASP A 219 9.90 -4.01 -20.82
N CYS A 220 10.53 -3.70 -21.96
CA CYS A 220 11.08 -2.36 -22.22
C CYS A 220 10.03 -1.30 -22.56
N GLY A 221 8.81 -1.71 -22.92
CA GLY A 221 7.74 -0.84 -23.42
C GLY A 221 7.90 -0.41 -24.88
N ASP A 222 9.14 -0.41 -25.40
CA ASP A 222 9.50 -0.09 -26.79
C ASP A 222 9.87 -1.33 -27.64
N ASN A 223 9.72 -2.54 -27.07
CA ASN A 223 10.01 -3.83 -27.70
C ASN A 223 11.49 -3.96 -28.13
N SER A 224 12.42 -3.25 -27.47
CA SER A 224 13.86 -3.34 -27.76
C SER A 224 14.53 -4.58 -27.14
N ASP A 225 13.95 -5.11 -26.07
CA ASP A 225 14.24 -6.41 -25.45
C ASP A 225 13.96 -7.60 -26.36
N GLU A 226 12.90 -7.51 -27.16
CA GLU A 226 12.46 -8.57 -28.08
C GLU A 226 13.06 -8.43 -29.49
N GLN A 227 14.04 -7.54 -29.68
CA GLN A 227 14.72 -7.34 -30.96
C GLN A 227 16.08 -8.02 -31.01
N ASN A 228 16.39 -8.59 -32.19
CA ASN A 228 17.68 -9.20 -32.51
C ASN A 228 18.07 -10.36 -31.55
N CYS A 229 17.11 -11.25 -31.30
CA CYS A 229 17.22 -12.44 -30.47
C CYS A 229 17.96 -13.60 -31.17
N SER A 230 19.17 -13.32 -31.63
CA SER A 230 19.99 -14.29 -32.39
C SER A 230 20.82 -15.23 -31.50
N SER A 231 20.91 -14.94 -30.21
CA SER A 231 21.69 -15.71 -29.23
C SER A 231 21.11 -15.49 -27.83
N CYS A 232 20.47 -16.53 -27.28
CA CYS A 232 20.12 -16.57 -25.86
C CYS A 232 21.39 -16.75 -25.01
N THR A 233 21.26 -16.56 -23.69
CA THR A 233 22.38 -16.83 -22.76
C THR A 233 22.73 -18.33 -22.72
N GLU A 234 23.92 -18.67 -22.24
CA GLU A 234 24.50 -20.04 -22.29
C GLU A 234 23.65 -21.12 -21.57
N SER A 235 22.62 -20.73 -20.83
CA SER A 235 21.71 -21.59 -20.07
C SER A 235 20.25 -21.60 -20.58
N GLN A 236 19.97 -20.96 -21.71
CA GLN A 236 18.62 -20.82 -22.27
C GLN A 236 18.48 -21.59 -23.60
N PHE A 237 17.30 -22.15 -23.85
CA PHE A 237 16.92 -22.78 -25.11
C PHE A 237 16.34 -21.72 -26.07
N ILE A 238 16.76 -21.77 -27.35
CA ILE A 238 16.28 -20.87 -28.41
C ILE A 238 15.13 -21.58 -29.15
N CYS A 239 13.93 -21.04 -29.07
CA CYS A 239 12.76 -21.46 -29.82
C CYS A 239 12.88 -21.14 -31.32
N ASP A 240 12.13 -21.82 -32.19
CA ASP A 240 12.16 -21.57 -33.65
C ASP A 240 11.69 -20.13 -34.00
N ASN A 241 10.79 -19.57 -33.19
CA ASN A 241 10.34 -18.17 -33.29
C ASN A 241 11.33 -17.13 -32.72
N GLY A 242 12.48 -17.56 -32.17
CA GLY A 242 13.51 -16.69 -31.60
C GLY A 242 13.34 -16.36 -30.11
N ARG A 243 12.30 -16.89 -29.44
CA ARG A 243 12.10 -16.75 -27.98
C ARG A 243 13.15 -17.56 -27.21
N CYS A 244 13.58 -17.04 -26.06
CA CYS A 244 14.48 -17.68 -25.13
C CYS A 244 13.69 -18.22 -23.94
N ILE A 245 13.75 -19.53 -23.70
CA ILE A 245 13.18 -20.15 -22.50
C ILE A 245 14.30 -20.73 -21.64
N THR A 246 14.02 -20.98 -20.36
CA THR A 246 15.00 -21.65 -19.48
C THR A 246 15.17 -23.10 -19.91
N GLY A 247 16.38 -23.67 -19.81
CA GLY A 247 16.59 -25.08 -20.18
C GLY A 247 15.73 -26.11 -19.42
N SER A 248 15.13 -25.74 -18.28
CA SER A 248 14.12 -26.56 -17.57
C SER A 248 12.78 -26.66 -18.31
N ASN A 249 12.55 -25.77 -19.26
CA ASN A 249 11.34 -25.68 -20.06
C ASN A 249 11.51 -26.34 -21.43
N GLU A 250 12.68 -26.89 -21.72
CA GLU A 250 12.87 -27.79 -22.85
C GLU A 250 12.33 -29.18 -22.46
N CYS A 251 11.39 -29.73 -23.24
CA CYS A 251 10.82 -31.06 -23.01
C CYS A 251 10.08 -31.25 -21.67
N ASN A 252 9.34 -30.26 -21.20
CA ASN A 252 8.53 -30.32 -19.98
C ASN A 252 7.02 -30.58 -20.24
N SER A 253 6.64 -30.86 -21.49
CA SER A 253 5.25 -31.06 -21.96
C SER A 253 4.35 -29.81 -21.92
N ASN A 254 4.92 -28.63 -21.73
CA ASN A 254 4.24 -27.35 -21.86
C ASN A 254 4.71 -26.63 -23.13
N ASN A 255 3.88 -25.71 -23.63
CA ASN A 255 4.24 -24.86 -24.76
C ASN A 255 4.81 -23.54 -24.23
N ASP A 256 6.05 -23.56 -23.75
CA ASP A 256 6.75 -22.39 -23.24
C ASP A 256 7.26 -21.50 -24.39
N CYS A 257 7.60 -22.10 -25.54
CA CYS A 257 7.97 -21.33 -26.74
C CYS A 257 6.81 -20.58 -27.40
N GLY A 258 5.56 -21.00 -27.15
CA GLY A 258 4.36 -20.50 -27.85
C GLY A 258 4.14 -21.13 -29.24
N ASP A 259 5.20 -21.69 -29.86
CA ASP A 259 5.19 -22.35 -31.17
C ASP A 259 5.50 -23.87 -31.11
N TRP A 260 5.52 -24.45 -29.90
CA TRP A 260 5.83 -25.84 -29.57
C TRP A 260 7.25 -26.32 -29.90
N SER A 261 8.17 -25.42 -30.24
CA SER A 261 9.51 -25.81 -30.68
C SER A 261 10.37 -26.42 -29.57
N ASP A 262 10.04 -26.09 -28.32
CA ASP A 262 10.55 -26.70 -27.08
C ASP A 262 10.19 -28.17 -26.90
N GLU A 263 9.13 -28.65 -27.55
CA GLU A 263 8.62 -30.03 -27.39
C GLU A 263 8.84 -30.90 -28.65
N LYS A 264 9.08 -30.29 -29.82
CA LYS A 264 9.25 -31.01 -31.10
C LYS A 264 10.43 -31.98 -31.11
N HIS A 265 11.55 -31.61 -30.50
CA HIS A 265 12.79 -32.39 -30.56
C HIS A 265 13.00 -33.33 -29.37
N CYS A 266 11.97 -33.52 -28.55
CA CYS A 266 12.01 -34.35 -27.35
C CYS A 266 11.85 -35.84 -27.64
N GLN A 267 12.50 -36.67 -26.82
CA GLN A 267 12.36 -38.13 -26.83
C GLN A 267 11.25 -38.54 -25.86
N CYS A 268 10.14 -39.06 -26.38
CA CYS A 268 9.08 -39.62 -25.53
C CYS A 268 9.50 -40.99 -24.97
N SER A 269 8.96 -41.33 -23.79
CA SER A 269 9.13 -42.68 -23.23
C SER A 269 8.41 -43.72 -24.10
N SER A 270 8.83 -44.98 -24.04
CA SER A 270 8.25 -46.07 -24.83
C SER A 270 6.77 -46.39 -24.54
N SER A 271 6.18 -45.76 -23.53
CA SER A 271 4.78 -45.86 -23.13
C SER A 271 3.97 -44.58 -23.41
N GLN A 272 4.51 -43.68 -24.23
CA GLN A 272 3.93 -42.39 -24.57
C GLN A 272 3.84 -42.24 -26.09
N TYR A 273 2.75 -41.65 -26.55
CA TYR A 273 2.54 -41.27 -27.94
C TYR A 273 3.09 -39.86 -28.18
N LYS A 274 3.86 -39.69 -29.25
CA LYS A 274 4.41 -38.40 -29.68
C LYS A 274 3.49 -37.74 -30.70
N CYS A 275 2.94 -36.59 -30.36
CA CYS A 275 2.10 -35.79 -31.24
C CYS A 275 2.89 -35.27 -32.46
N GLU A 276 2.27 -35.22 -33.65
CA GLU A 276 2.99 -34.99 -34.91
C GLU A 276 3.55 -33.56 -35.03
N ASN A 277 2.75 -32.53 -34.78
CA ASN A 277 3.17 -31.13 -34.99
C ASN A 277 3.56 -30.44 -33.69
N THR A 278 2.97 -30.84 -32.56
CA THR A 278 3.27 -30.27 -31.24
C THR A 278 4.45 -30.96 -30.56
N GLY A 279 4.83 -32.18 -30.96
CA GLY A 279 5.92 -32.93 -30.32
C GLY A 279 5.64 -33.42 -28.90
N ARG A 280 4.50 -33.00 -28.32
CA ARG A 280 4.01 -33.35 -26.98
C ARG A 280 3.94 -34.86 -26.80
N CYS A 281 4.40 -35.33 -25.65
CA CYS A 281 4.27 -36.73 -25.24
C CYS A 281 3.01 -36.90 -24.39
N ILE A 282 2.01 -37.61 -24.92
CA ILE A 282 0.80 -37.99 -24.16
C ILE A 282 0.85 -39.48 -23.81
N PRO A 283 0.23 -39.95 -22.71
CA PRO A 283 0.13 -41.38 -22.46
C PRO A 283 -0.69 -42.09 -23.55
N GLU A 284 -0.33 -43.32 -23.92
CA GLU A 284 -1.03 -44.09 -24.97
C GLU A 284 -2.55 -44.26 -24.71
N SER A 285 -2.99 -44.13 -23.46
CA SER A 285 -4.41 -44.16 -23.08
C SER A 285 -5.25 -43.00 -23.60
N TYR A 286 -4.59 -41.90 -24.00
CA TYR A 286 -5.22 -40.68 -24.54
C TYR A 286 -5.19 -40.65 -26.08
N VAL A 287 -4.80 -41.76 -26.73
CA VAL A 287 -4.87 -41.90 -28.18
C VAL A 287 -6.21 -42.57 -28.52
N CYS A 288 -7.02 -41.93 -29.36
CA CYS A 288 -8.34 -42.43 -29.76
C CYS A 288 -9.32 -42.63 -28.58
N ASP A 289 -9.23 -41.79 -27.56
CA ASP A 289 -10.09 -41.87 -26.38
C ASP A 289 -11.41 -41.10 -26.57
N GLY A 290 -11.47 -40.25 -27.61
CA GLY A 290 -12.64 -39.47 -27.97
C GLY A 290 -13.06 -38.44 -26.92
N ALA A 291 -12.22 -38.19 -25.91
CA ALA A 291 -12.52 -37.32 -24.79
C ALA A 291 -12.19 -35.87 -25.16
N TYR A 292 -10.99 -35.56 -25.66
CA TYR A 292 -10.55 -34.22 -26.04
C TYR A 292 -9.39 -34.25 -27.05
N ASN A 293 -9.00 -33.10 -27.64
CA ASN A 293 -7.79 -32.97 -28.46
C ASN A 293 -6.58 -32.85 -27.53
N ASP A 294 -6.06 -33.97 -27.06
CA ASP A 294 -4.95 -34.04 -26.10
C ASP A 294 -3.62 -33.67 -26.75
N CYS A 295 -3.46 -33.86 -28.06
CA CYS A 295 -2.28 -33.40 -28.77
C CYS A 295 -2.28 -31.89 -29.10
N GLY A 296 -3.42 -31.20 -28.99
CA GLY A 296 -3.60 -29.82 -29.46
C GLY A 296 -3.67 -29.67 -30.98
N ASP A 297 -3.20 -30.65 -31.76
CA ASP A 297 -3.21 -30.70 -33.23
C ASP A 297 -4.02 -31.88 -33.81
N SER A 298 -4.83 -32.53 -32.97
CA SER A 298 -5.67 -33.70 -33.29
C SER A 298 -4.90 -34.90 -33.86
N SER A 299 -3.59 -35.01 -33.63
CA SER A 299 -2.81 -36.19 -34.05
C SER A 299 -3.24 -37.48 -33.33
N ASP A 300 -3.56 -37.36 -32.05
CA ASP A 300 -4.09 -38.39 -31.15
C ASP A 300 -5.40 -39.02 -31.63
N GLU A 301 -6.21 -38.26 -32.35
CA GLU A 301 -7.53 -38.69 -32.84
C GLU A 301 -7.54 -38.97 -34.36
N ARG A 302 -6.39 -38.84 -35.03
CA ARG A 302 -6.25 -39.13 -36.47
C ARG A 302 -5.91 -40.62 -36.68
N ASN A 303 -6.67 -41.27 -37.56
CA ASN A 303 -6.54 -42.71 -37.90
C ASN A 303 -6.89 -43.69 -36.78
N CYS A 304 -7.84 -43.35 -35.92
CA CYS A 304 -8.51 -44.32 -35.07
C CYS A 304 -9.27 -45.32 -35.95
N SER A 305 -8.65 -46.48 -36.19
CA SER A 305 -9.34 -47.62 -36.81
C SER A 305 -10.59 -47.86 -35.97
N SER A 306 -11.76 -47.85 -36.60
CA SER A 306 -13.08 -47.95 -35.97
C SER A 306 -13.23 -49.25 -35.16
N SER A 307 -12.65 -49.26 -33.96
CA SER A 307 -12.70 -50.33 -32.98
C SER A 307 -12.22 -49.79 -31.63
N SER A 308 -12.85 -48.74 -31.12
CA SER A 308 -13.39 -48.83 -29.75
C SER A 308 -14.47 -47.77 -29.48
N SER A 309 -15.53 -47.76 -30.29
CA SER A 309 -16.85 -47.50 -29.69
C SER A 309 -17.26 -48.78 -28.97
N THR A 310 -17.26 -48.77 -27.63
CA THR A 310 -18.39 -49.14 -26.75
C THR A 310 -17.88 -49.58 -25.37
N LYS A 311 -18.33 -48.82 -24.35
CA LYS A 311 -18.34 -49.05 -22.89
C LYS A 311 -17.12 -48.67 -22.05
#